data_AF-A0A662DAE5-F1
#
_entry.id   AF-A0A662DAE5-F1
#
_cell.length_a   1.000
_cell.length_b   1.000
_cell.length_c   1.000
_cell.angle_alpha   90.00
_cell.angle_beta   90.00
_cell.angle_gamma   90.00
#
_symmetry.space_group_name_H-M   'P 1'
#
loop_
_entity.id
_entity.type
_entity.pdbx_description
1 polymer ?
#
loop_
_entity_poly.entity_id
_entity_poly.type
_entity_poly.pdbx_seq_one_letter_code
_entity_poly.pdbx_strand_id
1 'polypeptide(L)' 'MNKEELVKEIKQLEDKVDQLRKSVPIHSPKVSMMQELEELEEKLEAKKKLLGQIEIKK' A
#
# COMPACT_ATOMS: atom_id res chain seq x y z
N MET A 1 -16.80 5.60 -5.19
CA MET A 1 -15.34 5.81 -5.20
C MET A 1 -14.89 5.85 -6.64
N ASN A 2 -14.36 6.99 -7.08
CA ASN A 2 -13.99 7.19 -8.48
C ASN A 2 -12.59 6.61 -8.76
N LYS A 3 -12.28 6.32 -10.04
CA LYS A 3 -10.96 5.82 -10.46
C LYS A 3 -9.83 6.75 -9.97
N GLU A 4 -10.03 8.05 -10.07
CA GLU A 4 -9.05 9.07 -9.64
C GLU A 4 -8.79 9.03 -8.13
N GLU A 5 -9.83 8.83 -7.33
CA GLU A 5 -9.68 8.67 -5.88
C GLU A 5 -8.93 7.39 -5.54
N LEU A 6 -9.24 6.28 -6.23
CA LEU A 6 -8.55 5.01 -6.04
C LEU A 6 -7.06 5.11 -6.37
N VAL A 7 -6.71 5.77 -7.48
CA VAL A 7 -5.31 6.01 -7.87
C VAL A 7 -4.61 6.88 -6.84
N LYS A 8 -5.27 7.93 -6.34
CA LYS A 8 -4.70 8.80 -5.29
C LYS A 8 -4.44 8.04 -4.00
N GLU A 9 -5.38 7.19 -3.58
CA GLU A 9 -5.21 6.36 -2.38
C GLU A 9 -4.10 5.30 -2.54
N ILE A 10 -3.99 4.67 -3.72
CA ILE A 10 -2.89 3.75 -4.03
C ILE A 10 -1.56 4.48 -3.88
N LYS A 11 -1.42 5.66 -4.49
CA LYS A 11 -0.19 6.45 -4.40
C LYS A 11 0.15 6.81 -2.95
N GLN A 12 -0.84 7.24 -2.17
CA GLN A 12 -0.65 7.55 -0.76
C GLN A 12 -0.22 6.34 0.08
N LEU A 13 -0.73 5.14 -0.24
CA LEU A 13 -0.29 3.90 0.41
C LEU A 13 1.13 3.52 -0.01
N GLU A 14 1.49 3.69 -1.28
CA GLU A 14 2.86 3.45 -1.77
C GLU A 14 3.88 4.34 -1.06
N ASP A 15 3.58 5.65 -0.93
CA ASP A 15 4.42 6.59 -0.18
C ASP A 15 4.59 6.15 1.29
N LYS A 16 3.51 5.70 1.94
CA LYS A 16 3.57 5.21 3.33
C LYS A 16 4.40 3.94 3.48
N VAL A 17 4.22 2.97 2.59
CA VAL A 17 5.01 1.73 2.57
C VAL A 17 6.49 2.06 2.40
N ASP A 18 6.83 2.95 1.46
CA ASP A 18 8.21 3.36 1.22
C ASP A 18 8.83 4.08 2.43
N GLN A 19 8.10 5.00 3.05
CA GLN A 19 8.55 5.68 4.27
C GLN A 19 8.77 4.72 5.43
N LEU A 20 7.85 3.78 5.65
CA LEU A 20 7.96 2.79 6.71
C LEU A 20 9.11 1.84 6.44
N ARG A 21 9.27 1.34 5.21
CA ARG A 21 10.40 0.50 4.79
C ARG A 21 11.75 1.17 5.06
N LYS A 22 11.86 2.47 4.78
CA LYS A 22 13.06 3.28 5.06
C LYS A 22 13.28 3.50 6.56
N SER A 23 12.22 3.50 7.34
CA SER A 23 12.26 3.72 8.80
C SER A 23 12.51 2.45 9.60
N VAL A 24 12.31 1.27 9.01
CA VAL A 24 12.56 -0.03 9.65
C VAL A 24 14.07 -0.21 9.89
N PRO A 25 14.52 -0.44 11.14
CA PRO A 25 15.93 -0.67 11.44
C PRO A 25 16.41 -1.98 10.83
N ILE A 26 17.48 -1.94 10.02
CA ILE A 26 18.01 -3.10 9.26
C ILE A 26 18.42 -4.26 10.17
N HIS A 27 19.08 -3.96 11.30
CA HIS A 27 19.63 -4.98 12.20
C HIS A 27 18.65 -5.43 13.29
N SER A 28 17.54 -4.72 13.48
CA SER A 28 16.54 -5.05 14.51
C SER A 28 15.18 -4.49 14.09
N PRO A 29 14.52 -5.08 13.08
CA PRO A 29 13.20 -4.66 12.67
C PRO A 29 12.23 -4.90 13.83
N LYS A 30 11.49 -3.87 14.21
CA LYS A 30 10.45 -4.00 15.23
C LYS A 30 9.29 -4.80 14.64
N VAL A 31 8.81 -5.80 15.38
CA VAL A 31 7.65 -6.62 14.97
C VAL A 31 6.46 -5.75 14.61
N SER A 32 6.17 -4.72 15.41
CA SER A 32 5.08 -3.78 15.13
C SER A 32 5.22 -3.03 13.80
N MET A 33 6.46 -2.67 13.41
CA MET A 33 6.72 -2.03 12.12
C MET A 33 6.57 -3.01 10.96
N MET A 34 6.96 -4.28 11.16
CA MET A 34 6.77 -5.32 10.15
C MET A 34 5.28 -5.65 9.95
N GLN A 35 4.51 -5.72 11.03
CA GLN A 35 3.06 -5.91 10.98
C GLN A 35 2.36 -4.74 10.28
N GLU A 36 2.72 -3.49 10.63
CA GLU A 36 2.16 -2.31 9.97
C GLU A 36 2.51 -2.28 8.47
N LEU A 37 3.71 -2.72 8.11
CA LEU A 37 4.16 -2.81 6.72
C LEU A 37 3.37 -3.87 5.95
N GLU A 38 3.21 -5.06 6.50
CA GLU A 38 2.39 -6.13 5.93
C GLU A 38 0.93 -5.67 5.71
N GLU A 39 0.33 -5.02 6.72
CA GLU A 39 -1.01 -4.47 6.61
C GLU A 39 -1.15 -3.41 5.50
N LEU A 40 -0.16 -2.53 5.36
CA LEU A 40 -0.15 -1.50 4.33
C LEU A 40 0.02 -2.11 2.94
N GLU A 41 0.87 -3.13 2.80
CA GLU A 41 1.08 -3.86 1.55
C GLU A 41 -0.17 -4.64 1.13
N GLU A 42 -0.86 -5.31 2.07
CA GLU A 42 -2.12 -6.00 1.80
C GLU A 42 -3.21 -5.01 1.32
N LYS A 43 -3.36 -3.87 2.02
CA LYS A 43 -4.30 -2.80 1.63
C LYS A 43 -3.97 -2.25 0.25
N LEU A 44 -2.69 -2.06 -0.06
CA LEU A 44 -2.23 -1.60 -1.36
C LEU A 44 -2.57 -2.60 -2.47
N GLU A 45 -2.30 -3.89 -2.24
CA GLU A 45 -2.61 -4.96 -3.20
C GLU A 45 -4.11 -5.04 -3.47
N ALA A 46 -4.94 -5.00 -2.43
CA ALA A 46 -6.40 -5.00 -2.57
C ALA A 46 -6.89 -3.84 -3.45
N LYS A 47 -6.38 -2.61 -3.21
CA LYS A 47 -6.74 -1.44 -4.03
C LYS A 47 -6.25 -1.55 -5.47
N LYS A 48 -5.03 -2.08 -5.72
CA LYS A 48 -4.51 -2.33 -7.06
C LYS A 48 -5.36 -3.36 -7.81
N LYS A 49 -5.79 -4.44 -7.15
CA LYS A 49 -6.72 -5.44 -7.71
C LYS A 49 -8.07 -4.80 -8.08
N LEU A 50 -8.61 -3.95 -7.22
CA LEU A 50 -9.85 -3.20 -7.51
C LEU A 50 -9.69 -2.30 -8.74
N LEU A 51 -8.56 -1.59 -8.85
CA LEU A 51 -8.27 -0.73 -10.00
C LEU A 51 -8.21 -1.55 -11.29
N GLY A 52 -7.48 -2.66 -11.28
CA GLY A 52 -7.39 -3.56 -12.43
C GLY A 52 -8.75 -4.11 -12.87
N GLN A 53 -9.63 -4.47 -11.93
CA GLN A 53 -11.00 -4.89 -12.26
C GLN A 53 -11.84 -3.77 -12.89
N ILE A 54 -11.62 -2.51 -12.49
CA ILE A 54 -12.29 -1.35 -13.10
C ILE A 54 -11.77 -1.10 -14.52
N GLU A 55 -10.47 -1.29 -14.75
CA GLU A 55 -9.86 -1.10 -16.07
C GLU A 55 -10.21 -2.21 -17.06
N ILE A 56 -10.36 -3.46 -16.61
CA ILE A 56 -10.77 -4.59 -17.46
C ILE A 56 -12.26 -4.53 -17.85
N LYS A 57 -13.12 -3.92 -17.02
CA LYS A 57 -14.56 -3.78 -17.28
C LYS A 57 -14.93 -2.61 -18.19
N LYS A 58 -13.94 -1.92 -18.77
CA LYS A 58 -14.13 -0.71 -19.59
C LYS A 58 -13.73 -0.98 -21.04
#